data_AF-A0A1I1N948-F1
#
_entry.id   AF-A0A1I1N948-F1
#
_cell.length_a   1.000
_cell.length_b   1.000
_cell.length_c   1.000
_cell.angle_alpha   90.00
_cell.angle_beta   90.00
_cell.angle_gamma   90.00
#
_symmetry.space_group_name_H-M   'P 1'
#
loop_
_entity.id
_entity.type
_entity.pdbx_description
1 polymer ?
#
loop_
_entity_poly.entity_id
_entity_poly.type
_entity_poly.pdbx_seq_one_letter_code
_entity_poly.pdbx_strand_id
1 'polypeptide(L)'
;MFKNSFKIDTSLTEKIAWDFITVSNSRKIDSIASVCNCDKDKKNNGLKIQLLTGIPTKKTLDTLSEASNQRWNTVLQTRDLGYIDRLNGQFKFLTIVLKDSLVKKINIHSRSTDKEYNGTDFKSISIDKYKIKISKFDYSIASDIYGEFDLRLKKEFGLFENDTILKGSFKCNNWIIWDKEKIKNWKINAKRQNYIE
;
A
#
# COMPACT_ATOMS: atom_id res chain seq x y z
N MET A 1 14.22 21.76 -0.37
CA MET A 1 12.78 21.64 -0.03
C MET A 1 12.12 20.59 -0.92
N PHE A 2 11.31 19.67 -0.37
CA PHE A 2 10.59 18.67 -1.17
C PHE A 2 9.41 19.32 -1.89
N LYS A 3 9.36 19.24 -3.23
CA LYS A 3 8.27 19.79 -4.05
C LYS A 3 7.35 18.66 -4.52
N ASN A 4 6.05 18.90 -4.42
CA ASN A 4 5.07 17.97 -4.95
C ASN A 4 5.12 17.92 -6.47
N SER A 5 4.94 16.74 -7.04
CA SER A 5 4.82 16.58 -8.49
C SER A 5 3.93 15.40 -8.85
N PHE A 6 3.12 15.60 -9.89
CA PHE A 6 2.45 14.52 -10.60
C PHE A 6 2.80 14.65 -12.08
N LYS A 7 3.16 13.54 -12.71
CA LYS A 7 3.50 13.50 -14.14
C LYS A 7 2.92 12.24 -14.79
N ILE A 8 2.30 12.41 -15.95
CA ILE A 8 2.11 11.31 -16.89
C ILE A 8 3.43 11.13 -17.64
N ASP A 9 4.06 9.98 -17.49
CA ASP A 9 5.41 9.70 -17.99
C ASP A 9 5.39 8.50 -18.94
N THR A 10 5.44 8.78 -20.24
CA THR A 10 5.34 7.77 -21.30
C THR A 10 6.62 6.95 -21.46
N SER A 11 7.71 7.33 -20.81
CA SER A 11 8.97 6.57 -20.82
C SER A 11 9.04 5.53 -19.69
N LEU A 12 8.01 5.44 -18.83
CA LEU A 12 7.97 4.39 -17.81
C LEU A 12 7.87 3.03 -18.49
N THR A 13 8.65 2.08 -18.00
CA THR A 13 8.51 0.68 -18.37
C THR A 13 7.50 0.00 -17.47
N GLU A 14 6.82 -1.00 -18.02
CA GLU A 14 5.87 -1.83 -17.30
C GLU A 14 6.51 -2.43 -16.04
N LYS A 15 5.73 -2.45 -14.96
CA LYS A 15 6.14 -2.96 -13.64
C LYS A 15 5.48 -4.30 -13.35
N ILE A 16 5.90 -4.99 -12.30
CA ILE A 16 5.23 -6.20 -11.82
C ILE A 16 4.11 -5.78 -10.86
N ALA A 17 2.98 -6.48 -10.85
CA ALA A 17 1.85 -6.13 -10.00
C ALA A 17 2.07 -6.40 -8.49
N TRP A 18 3.12 -7.15 -8.20
CA TRP A 18 3.62 -7.48 -6.88
C TRP A 18 5.05 -6.97 -6.83
N ASP A 19 5.28 -5.97 -6.00
CA ASP A 19 6.58 -5.30 -5.92
C ASP A 19 6.82 -4.79 -4.49
N PHE A 20 8.06 -4.41 -4.22
CA PHE A 20 8.47 -3.92 -2.93
C PHE A 20 8.27 -2.41 -2.79
N ILE A 21 7.76 -2.01 -1.64
CA ILE A 21 7.82 -0.63 -1.17
C ILE A 21 9.09 -0.50 -0.36
N THR A 22 10.00 0.36 -0.80
CA THR A 22 11.14 0.80 -0.01
C THR A 22 10.68 1.77 1.06
N VAL A 23 11.04 1.44 2.30
CA VAL A 23 10.75 2.22 3.49
C VAL A 23 12.08 2.71 4.04
N SER A 24 12.20 4.02 4.31
CA SER A 24 13.47 4.60 4.73
C SER A 24 13.33 5.75 5.71
N ASN A 25 14.41 5.98 6.46
CA ASN A 25 14.69 7.21 7.19
C ASN A 25 16.09 7.72 6.80
N SER A 26 16.70 8.62 7.58
CA SER A 26 18.04 9.14 7.28
C SER A 26 19.19 8.16 7.54
N ARG A 27 18.93 7.02 8.18
CA ARG A 27 19.95 6.06 8.66
C ARG A 27 19.74 4.63 8.15
N LYS A 28 18.49 4.24 7.90
CA LYS A 28 18.08 2.89 7.56
C LYS A 28 17.16 2.88 6.36
N ILE A 29 17.35 1.87 5.52
CA ILE A 29 16.50 1.53 4.39
C ILE A 29 16.14 0.05 4.57
N ASP A 30 14.85 -0.24 4.48
CA ASP A 30 14.32 -1.59 4.38
C ASP A 30 13.28 -1.59 3.27
N SER A 31 12.68 -2.73 2.96
CA SER A 31 11.58 -2.77 2.01
C SER A 31 10.48 -3.72 2.50
N ILE A 32 9.33 -3.74 1.85
CA ILE A 32 8.23 -4.62 2.22
C ILE A 32 7.41 -4.97 1.00
N ALA A 33 7.00 -6.23 0.86
CA ALA A 33 6.21 -6.64 -0.29
C ALA A 33 4.86 -5.94 -0.26
N SER A 34 4.38 -5.56 -1.43
CA SER A 34 3.08 -4.94 -1.62
C SER A 34 2.39 -5.49 -2.85
N VAL A 35 1.07 -5.41 -2.83
CA VAL A 35 0.25 -5.80 -3.98
C VAL A 35 -0.65 -4.64 -4.34
N CYS A 36 -0.68 -4.31 -5.63
CA CYS A 36 -1.46 -3.19 -6.13
C CYS A 36 -2.80 -3.65 -6.74
N ASN A 37 -3.86 -2.95 -6.35
CA ASN A 37 -5.21 -3.09 -6.91
C ASN A 37 -5.72 -1.70 -7.34
N CYS A 38 -6.59 -1.64 -8.34
CA CYS A 38 -7.13 -0.37 -8.81
C CYS A 38 -8.64 -0.41 -9.09
N ASP A 39 -9.32 0.70 -8.80
CA ASP A 39 -10.75 0.92 -9.06
C ASP A 39 -10.93 2.13 -9.98
N LYS A 40 -11.83 1.98 -10.95
CA LYS A 40 -11.99 2.89 -12.07
C LYS A 40 -13.38 3.49 -12.04
N ASP A 41 -13.46 4.79 -12.26
CA ASP A 41 -14.72 5.50 -12.41
C ASP A 41 -14.69 6.30 -13.72
N LYS A 42 -15.07 5.65 -14.82
CA LYS A 42 -15.10 6.25 -16.16
C LYS A 42 -16.01 7.48 -16.21
N LYS A 43 -17.14 7.46 -15.49
CA LYS A 43 -18.11 8.56 -15.51
C LYS A 43 -17.53 9.84 -14.92
N ASN A 44 -16.64 9.71 -13.94
CA ASN A 44 -16.07 10.85 -13.22
C ASN A 44 -14.56 11.05 -13.49
N ASN A 45 -14.00 10.41 -14.52
CA ASN A 45 -12.55 10.37 -14.80
C ASN A 45 -11.73 10.09 -13.53
N GLY A 46 -12.19 9.11 -12.75
CA GLY A 46 -11.62 8.73 -11.47
C GLY A 46 -10.79 7.46 -11.58
N LEU A 47 -9.66 7.45 -10.87
CA LEU A 47 -8.84 6.26 -10.69
C LEU A 47 -8.37 6.21 -9.25
N LYS A 48 -8.60 5.08 -8.57
CA LYS A 48 -8.03 4.81 -7.25
C LYS A 48 -7.01 3.70 -7.40
N ILE A 49 -5.80 3.95 -6.96
CA ILE A 49 -4.71 2.98 -6.89
C ILE A 49 -4.53 2.66 -5.41
N GLN A 50 -4.57 1.38 -5.04
CA GLN A 50 -4.41 0.94 -3.66
C GLN A 50 -3.33 -0.13 -3.57
N LEU A 51 -2.26 0.19 -2.84
CA LEU A 51 -1.25 -0.78 -2.45
C LEU A 51 -1.59 -1.33 -1.06
N LEU A 52 -1.70 -2.65 -0.98
CA LEU A 52 -1.82 -3.39 0.26
C LEU A 52 -0.44 -3.95 0.64
N THR A 53 -0.03 -3.74 1.88
CA THR A 53 1.14 -4.39 2.47
C THR A 53 0.85 -4.77 3.93
N GLY A 54 1.61 -5.71 4.47
CA GLY A 54 1.47 -6.23 5.83
C GLY A 54 2.80 -6.15 6.56
N ILE A 55 2.78 -5.52 7.73
CA ILE A 55 3.91 -5.38 8.65
C ILE A 55 3.76 -6.45 9.74
N PRO A 56 4.79 -7.27 10.03
CA PRO A 56 4.79 -8.22 11.15
C PRO A 56 4.53 -7.54 12.51
N THR A 57 4.22 -8.26 13.58
CA THR A 57 4.07 -7.64 14.92
C THR A 57 5.36 -6.94 15.38
N LYS A 58 5.24 -6.00 16.32
CA LYS A 58 6.40 -5.26 16.83
C LYS A 58 7.43 -6.20 17.45
N LYS A 59 6.98 -7.14 18.28
CA LYS A 59 7.81 -8.23 18.81
C LYS A 59 8.56 -9.01 17.73
N THR A 60 7.91 -9.28 16.60
CA THR A 60 8.52 -9.99 15.47
C THR A 60 9.59 -9.12 14.81
N LEU A 61 9.29 -7.84 14.55
CA LEU A 61 10.27 -6.90 13.97
C LEU A 61 11.52 -6.75 14.84
N ASP A 62 11.36 -6.71 16.16
CA ASP A 62 12.45 -6.51 17.11
C ASP A 62 13.36 -7.75 17.27
N THR A 63 12.87 -8.94 16.88
CA THR A 63 13.59 -10.21 17.00
C THR A 63 14.10 -10.77 15.67
N LEU A 64 13.53 -10.35 14.54
CA LEU A 64 13.99 -10.77 13.23
C LEU A 64 15.34 -10.14 12.88
N SER A 65 16.30 -10.99 12.50
CA SER A 65 17.55 -10.52 11.91
C SER A 65 17.28 -9.73 10.62
N GLU A 66 18.16 -8.79 10.28
CA GLU A 66 17.98 -7.94 9.10
C GLU A 66 18.00 -8.72 7.77
N ALA A 67 18.65 -9.89 7.76
CA ALA A 67 18.71 -10.77 6.60
C ALA A 67 17.52 -11.75 6.48
N SER A 68 16.52 -11.68 7.36
CA SER A 68 15.43 -12.69 7.37
C SER A 68 14.39 -12.44 6.28
N ASN A 69 14.17 -13.47 5.44
CA ASN A 69 13.09 -13.53 4.44
C ASN A 69 11.67 -13.42 5.05
N GLN A 70 11.52 -13.62 6.37
CA GLN A 70 10.22 -13.49 7.05
C GLN A 70 9.75 -12.04 7.24
N ARG A 71 10.65 -11.04 7.15
CA ARG A 71 10.26 -9.61 7.19
C ARG A 71 9.33 -9.20 6.03
N TRP A 72 9.40 -9.95 4.94
CA TRP A 72 8.92 -9.52 3.63
C TRP A 72 7.53 -10.04 3.26
N ASN A 73 6.98 -10.97 4.04
CA ASN A 73 6.04 -11.96 3.50
C ASN A 73 4.61 -11.86 4.05
N THR A 74 4.31 -10.97 4.99
CA THR A 74 2.99 -10.95 5.65
C THR A 74 1.83 -10.69 4.67
N VAL A 75 2.02 -9.83 3.66
CA VAL A 75 0.97 -9.60 2.64
C VAL A 75 0.88 -10.74 1.62
N LEU A 76 2.00 -11.35 1.25
CA LEU A 76 2.04 -12.47 0.31
C LEU A 76 1.37 -13.70 0.95
N GLN A 77 1.58 -13.89 2.26
CA GLN A 77 0.90 -14.90 3.07
C GLN A 77 -0.63 -14.68 3.15
N THR A 78 -1.14 -13.44 3.06
CA THR A 78 -2.59 -13.19 2.99
C THR A 78 -3.24 -13.57 1.67
N ARG A 79 -2.52 -13.46 0.53
CA ARG A 79 -3.13 -13.63 -0.80
C ARG A 79 -2.93 -15.03 -1.39
N ASP A 80 -1.77 -15.65 -1.20
CA ASP A 80 -1.45 -16.91 -1.89
C ASP A 80 -1.76 -18.18 -1.09
N LEU A 81 -1.79 -18.10 0.24
CA LEU A 81 -1.61 -19.31 1.05
C LEU A 81 -2.76 -19.67 2.01
N GLY A 82 -3.83 -18.87 2.07
CA GLY A 82 -5.00 -19.20 2.90
C GLY A 82 -4.73 -19.28 4.41
N TYR A 83 -3.52 -18.92 4.88
CA TYR A 83 -3.13 -18.94 6.31
C TYR A 83 -3.57 -17.70 7.08
N ILE A 84 -4.73 -17.17 6.72
CA ILE A 84 -5.28 -15.94 7.27
C ILE A 84 -5.49 -16.06 8.79
N ASP A 85 -5.86 -17.25 9.28
CA ASP A 85 -6.16 -17.52 10.70
C ASP A 85 -4.94 -17.39 11.65
N ARG A 86 -3.73 -17.13 11.13
CA ARG A 86 -2.49 -16.99 11.90
C ARG A 86 -1.77 -15.65 11.72
N LEU A 87 -2.36 -14.69 10.98
CA LEU A 87 -1.67 -13.46 10.62
C LEU A 87 -1.84 -12.36 11.67
N ASN A 88 -0.88 -12.31 12.59
CA ASN A 88 -0.71 -11.20 13.53
C ASN A 88 0.19 -10.12 12.92
N GLY A 89 -0.28 -8.87 12.95
CA GLY A 89 0.50 -7.74 12.44
C GLY A 89 -0.34 -6.50 12.17
N GLN A 90 0.18 -5.63 11.33
CA GLN A 90 -0.47 -4.40 10.90
C GLN A 90 -0.50 -4.29 9.39
N PHE A 91 -1.69 -4.17 8.83
CA PHE A 91 -1.91 -4.02 7.40
C PHE A 91 -2.02 -2.56 7.04
N LYS A 92 -1.41 -2.19 5.92
CA LYS A 92 -1.35 -0.83 5.40
C LYS A 92 -1.98 -0.80 4.02
N PHE A 93 -2.88 0.16 3.85
CA PHE A 93 -3.61 0.41 2.60
C PHE A 93 -3.23 1.81 2.14
N LEU A 94 -2.20 1.91 1.31
CA LEU A 94 -1.81 3.16 0.68
C LEU A 94 -2.72 3.39 -0.53
N THR A 95 -3.58 4.40 -0.45
CA THR A 95 -4.54 4.74 -1.50
C THR A 95 -4.20 6.09 -2.12
N ILE A 96 -3.94 6.09 -3.43
CA ILE A 96 -3.78 7.28 -4.27
C ILE A 96 -5.06 7.44 -5.08
N VAL A 97 -5.72 8.58 -4.94
CA VAL A 97 -6.93 8.92 -5.71
C VAL A 97 -6.58 9.97 -6.74
N LEU A 98 -6.76 9.62 -8.00
CA LEU A 98 -6.65 10.51 -9.14
C LEU A 98 -8.05 10.90 -9.63
N LYS A 99 -8.19 12.16 -10.04
CA LYS A 99 -9.35 12.67 -10.77
C LYS A 99 -8.84 13.61 -11.86
N ASP A 100 -9.33 13.46 -13.09
CA ASP A 100 -8.94 14.31 -14.22
C ASP A 100 -7.42 14.39 -14.41
N SER A 101 -6.72 13.26 -14.26
CA SER A 101 -5.26 13.15 -14.28
C SER A 101 -4.55 14.03 -13.26
N LEU A 102 -5.17 14.31 -12.11
CA LEU A 102 -4.56 15.04 -11.00
C LEU A 102 -4.70 14.24 -9.70
N VAL A 103 -3.72 14.38 -8.81
CA VAL A 103 -3.77 13.78 -7.47
C VAL A 103 -4.79 14.53 -6.63
N LYS A 104 -5.90 13.88 -6.31
CA LYS A 104 -6.96 14.42 -5.45
C LYS A 104 -6.63 14.23 -3.97
N LYS A 105 -6.16 13.04 -3.60
CA LYS A 105 -5.73 12.72 -2.22
C LYS A 105 -4.86 11.47 -2.20
N ILE A 106 -4.00 11.40 -1.18
CA ILE A 106 -3.21 10.21 -0.86
C ILE A 106 -3.40 9.94 0.63
N ASN A 107 -3.80 8.72 0.98
CA ASN A 107 -4.00 8.30 2.36
C ASN A 107 -3.37 6.94 2.63
N ILE A 108 -2.91 6.73 3.85
CA ILE A 108 -2.60 5.40 4.38
C ILE A 108 -3.61 5.09 5.47
N HIS A 109 -4.37 4.02 5.27
CA HIS A 109 -5.14 3.40 6.34
C HIS A 109 -4.33 2.25 6.93
N SER A 110 -4.34 2.11 8.25
CA SER A 110 -3.73 0.98 8.95
C SER A 110 -4.81 0.20 9.67
N ARG A 111 -4.75 -1.13 9.61
CA ARG A 111 -5.56 -2.05 10.41
C ARG A 111 -4.65 -3.03 11.14
N SER A 112 -4.68 -3.04 12.46
CA SER A 112 -3.87 -3.96 13.28
C SER A 112 -4.72 -5.13 13.76
N THR A 113 -4.16 -6.35 13.74
CA THR A 113 -4.70 -7.50 14.49
C THR A 113 -4.06 -7.67 15.85
N ASP A 114 -2.98 -6.95 16.10
CA ASP A 114 -2.26 -6.96 17.37
C ASP A 114 -2.51 -5.66 18.15
N LYS A 115 -2.77 -5.79 19.47
CA LYS A 115 -2.95 -4.66 20.40
C LYS A 115 -1.64 -3.94 20.70
N GLU A 116 -0.49 -4.56 20.43
CA GLU A 116 0.85 -3.98 20.59
C GLU A 116 1.04 -2.68 19.78
N TYR A 117 0.21 -2.44 18.76
CA TYR A 117 0.20 -1.20 17.97
C TYR A 117 -0.58 -0.05 18.65
N ASN A 118 -0.19 0.32 19.87
CA ASN A 118 -0.76 1.44 20.64
C ASN A 118 -2.26 1.33 20.94
N GLY A 119 -2.84 0.12 20.98
CA GLY A 119 -4.25 -0.11 21.32
C GLY A 119 -5.28 0.40 20.30
N THR A 120 -4.87 1.06 19.22
CA THR A 120 -5.76 1.47 18.11
C THR A 120 -5.69 0.47 16.98
N ASP A 121 -6.79 -0.24 16.77
CA ASP A 121 -6.94 -1.23 15.71
C ASP A 121 -7.03 -0.59 14.32
N PHE A 122 -7.41 0.69 14.21
CA PHE A 122 -7.48 1.44 12.96
C PHE A 122 -6.83 2.83 13.05
N LYS A 123 -6.04 3.20 12.03
CA LYS A 123 -5.43 4.54 11.89
C LYS A 123 -5.59 5.06 10.47
N SER A 124 -5.69 6.38 10.30
CA SER A 124 -5.70 7.05 9.01
C SER A 124 -4.69 8.19 8.98
N ILE A 125 -3.89 8.26 7.92
CA ILE A 125 -2.89 9.31 7.71
C ILE A 125 -3.08 9.88 6.31
N SER A 126 -3.28 11.19 6.20
CA SER A 126 -3.25 11.88 4.91
C SER A 126 -1.82 12.28 4.56
N ILE A 127 -1.46 12.18 3.28
CA ILE A 127 -0.13 12.51 2.77
C ILE A 127 -0.25 13.72 1.85
N ASP A 128 0.50 14.76 2.18
CA ASP A 128 0.56 16.02 1.44
C ASP A 128 1.89 16.24 0.73
N LYS A 129 2.89 15.38 0.96
CA LYS A 129 4.20 15.43 0.29
C LYS A 129 4.40 14.21 -0.60
N TYR A 130 4.33 14.40 -1.91
CA TYR A 130 4.41 13.32 -2.89
C TYR A 130 5.10 13.70 -4.20
N LYS A 131 5.77 12.73 -4.81
CA LYS A 131 6.10 12.73 -6.24
C LYS A 131 5.54 11.46 -6.82
N ILE A 132 4.72 11.58 -7.86
CA ILE A 132 4.11 10.44 -8.53
C ILE A 132 4.36 10.57 -10.02
N LYS A 133 4.77 9.45 -10.63
CA LYS A 133 4.79 9.26 -12.07
C LYS A 133 3.87 8.11 -12.41
N ILE A 134 3.08 8.25 -13.46
CA ILE A 134 2.18 7.21 -13.93
C ILE A 134 2.33 7.07 -15.44
N SER A 135 2.24 5.84 -15.94
CA SER A 135 2.18 5.57 -17.38
C SER A 135 1.00 6.29 -17.99
N LYS A 136 1.03 6.52 -19.31
CA LYS A 136 -0.16 7.02 -20.01
C LYS A 136 -1.29 6.01 -19.83
N PHE A 137 -2.46 6.50 -19.46
CA PHE A 137 -3.62 5.65 -19.24
C PHE A 137 -4.88 6.27 -19.82
N ASP A 138 -5.80 5.41 -20.24
CA ASP A 138 -7.13 5.77 -20.71
C ASP A 138 -8.14 5.34 -19.66
N TYR A 139 -8.94 6.26 -19.12
CA TYR A 139 -10.00 5.95 -18.14
C TYR A 139 -11.04 4.94 -18.65
N SER A 140 -11.16 4.78 -19.96
CA SER A 140 -12.11 3.87 -20.61
C SER A 140 -11.59 2.44 -20.76
N ILE A 141 -10.27 2.22 -20.85
CA ILE A 141 -9.64 0.91 -21.07
C ILE A 141 -8.78 0.52 -19.85
N ALA A 142 -7.95 1.44 -19.36
CA ALA A 142 -7.23 1.41 -18.09
C ALA A 142 -6.61 0.03 -17.71
N SER A 143 -6.22 -0.77 -18.70
CA SER A 143 -5.21 -1.80 -18.53
C SER A 143 -3.85 -1.13 -18.46
N ASP A 144 -2.84 -1.82 -17.91
CA ASP A 144 -1.45 -1.38 -18.01
C ASP A 144 -1.15 -0.01 -17.37
N ILE A 145 -1.92 0.32 -16.33
CA ILE A 145 -1.61 1.46 -15.48
C ILE A 145 -0.51 1.05 -14.52
N TYR A 146 0.67 1.63 -14.67
CA TYR A 146 1.78 1.42 -13.76
C TYR A 146 2.49 2.73 -13.48
N GLY A 147 3.30 2.76 -12.44
CA GLY A 147 3.93 3.99 -12.01
C GLY A 147 4.88 3.82 -10.87
N GLU A 148 5.36 4.96 -10.40
CA GLU A 148 6.32 5.07 -9.30
C GLU A 148 5.90 6.21 -8.38
N PHE A 149 6.20 6.06 -7.09
CA PHE A 149 5.94 7.09 -6.10
C PHE A 149 7.14 7.31 -5.17
N ASP A 150 7.26 8.55 -4.68
CA ASP A 150 8.08 8.95 -3.52
C ASP A 150 7.19 9.81 -2.61
N LEU A 151 6.91 9.30 -1.42
CA LEU A 151 6.04 9.93 -0.43
C LEU A 151 6.82 10.27 0.82
N ARG A 152 6.48 11.40 1.44
CA ARG A 152 7.03 11.82 2.74
C ARG A 152 5.90 11.91 3.76
N LEU A 153 6.00 11.11 4.80
CA LEU A 153 4.98 10.99 5.83
C LEU A 153 5.27 11.95 6.98
N LYS A 154 4.21 12.46 7.60
CA LYS A 154 4.29 13.26 8.84
C LYS A 154 4.44 12.40 10.10
N LYS A 155 4.16 11.10 9.98
CA LYS A 155 4.24 10.10 11.04
C LYS A 155 4.93 8.87 10.46
N GLU A 156 5.58 8.10 11.31
CA GLU A 156 6.19 6.83 10.93
C GLU A 156 5.20 5.91 10.19
N PHE A 157 5.73 5.17 9.22
CA PHE A 157 5.03 4.10 8.54
C PHE A 157 4.84 2.89 9.46
N GLY A 158 5.84 2.54 10.26
CA GLY A 158 5.78 1.57 11.35
C GLY A 158 6.54 0.26 11.13
N LEU A 159 7.38 0.16 10.10
CA LEU A 159 8.30 -0.97 9.89
C LEU A 159 9.54 -0.86 10.79
N PHE A 160 10.02 0.35 11.02
CA PHE A 160 11.05 0.68 12.01
C PHE A 160 10.93 2.15 12.44
N GLU A 161 11.72 2.57 13.43
CA GLU A 161 11.59 3.90 14.01
C GLU A 161 11.83 5.02 12.98
N ASN A 162 10.97 6.05 13.00
CA ASN A 162 11.08 7.26 12.18
C ASN A 162 11.09 7.02 10.66
N ASP A 163 10.52 5.91 10.21
CA ASP A 163 10.47 5.48 8.82
C ASP A 163 9.44 6.28 8.00
N THR A 164 9.83 7.50 7.64
CA THR A 164 8.94 8.52 7.09
C THR A 164 9.02 8.69 5.58
N ILE A 165 9.82 7.88 4.89
CA ILE A 165 10.00 7.97 3.44
C ILE A 165 9.56 6.64 2.81
N LEU A 166 8.58 6.72 1.91
CA LEU A 166 8.11 5.57 1.14
C LEU A 166 8.40 5.78 -0.34
N LYS A 167 9.06 4.82 -0.96
CA LYS A 167 9.25 4.76 -2.41
C LYS A 167 8.78 3.42 -2.92
N GLY A 168 8.23 3.36 -4.12
CA GLY A 168 7.82 2.10 -4.69
C GLY A 168 7.30 2.25 -6.09
N SER A 169 7.03 1.11 -6.71
CA SER A 169 6.32 1.04 -7.98
C SER A 169 4.94 0.42 -7.79
N PHE A 170 4.09 0.55 -8.80
CA PHE A 170 2.82 -0.16 -8.85
C PHE A 170 2.53 -0.56 -10.29
N LYS A 171 1.85 -1.70 -10.47
CA LYS A 171 1.08 -2.02 -11.67
C LYS A 171 -0.33 -2.40 -11.24
N CYS A 172 -1.31 -1.69 -11.77
CA CYS A 172 -2.72 -1.91 -11.49
C CYS A 172 -3.17 -3.27 -12.00
N ASN A 173 -3.63 -4.10 -11.07
CA ASN A 173 -4.51 -5.22 -11.37
C ASN A 173 -5.98 -4.79 -11.16
N ASN A 174 -6.90 -5.39 -11.93
CA ASN A 174 -8.36 -5.18 -11.80
C ASN A 174 -8.95 -5.95 -10.60
N TRP A 175 -8.23 -5.99 -9.48
CA TRP A 175 -8.63 -6.68 -8.26
C TRP A 175 -9.36 -5.73 -7.30
N ILE A 176 -10.07 -6.31 -6.32
CA ILE A 176 -10.88 -5.57 -5.35
C ILE A 176 -10.01 -4.58 -4.56
N ILE A 177 -10.47 -3.34 -4.45
CA ILE A 177 -9.96 -2.36 -3.48
C ILE A 177 -10.90 -2.27 -2.26
N TRP A 178 -10.36 -1.85 -1.13
CA TRP A 178 -11.13 -1.63 0.10
C TRP A 178 -11.28 -0.14 0.38
N ASP A 179 -12.52 0.31 0.57
CA ASP A 179 -12.78 1.64 1.11
C ASP A 179 -12.47 1.71 2.61
N LYS A 180 -12.55 2.92 3.17
CA LYS A 180 -12.22 3.18 4.57
C LYS A 180 -13.05 2.31 5.54
N GLU A 181 -14.36 2.17 5.31
CA GLU A 181 -15.24 1.43 6.21
C GLU A 181 -14.99 -0.07 6.11
N LYS A 182 -14.75 -0.58 4.89
CA LYS A 182 -14.29 -1.97 4.69
C LYS A 182 -12.97 -2.24 5.39
N ILE A 183 -11.99 -1.33 5.34
CA ILE A 183 -10.71 -1.48 6.05
C ILE A 183 -10.91 -1.44 7.55
N LYS A 184 -11.73 -0.51 8.06
CA LYS A 184 -12.03 -0.38 9.49
C LYS A 184 -12.69 -1.65 10.05
N ASN A 185 -13.61 -2.23 9.29
CA ASN A 185 -14.31 -3.46 9.66
C ASN A 185 -13.63 -4.72 9.12
N TRP A 186 -12.42 -4.60 8.57
CA TRP A 186 -11.72 -5.72 7.98
C TRP A 186 -11.38 -6.73 9.07
N LYS A 187 -11.98 -7.91 8.95
CA LYS A 187 -11.69 -9.07 9.79
C LYS A 187 -10.72 -9.94 9.02
N ILE A 188 -9.50 -10.06 9.54
CA ILE A 188 -8.52 -10.99 8.99
C ILE A 188 -9.14 -12.39 9.03
N ASN A 189 -9.67 -12.83 10.17
CA ASN A 189 -10.25 -14.17 10.36
C ASN A 189 -11.67 -14.37 9.78
N ALA A 190 -12.12 -13.54 8.83
CA ALA A 190 -13.32 -13.89 8.08
C ALA A 190 -12.95 -15.09 7.21
N LYS A 191 -13.32 -16.30 7.66
CA LYS A 191 -13.35 -17.52 6.83
C LYS A 191 -13.74 -17.11 5.42
N ARG A 192 -13.07 -17.71 4.44
CA ARG A 192 -13.22 -17.57 2.98
C ARG A 192 -14.67 -17.86 2.51
N GLN A 193 -15.65 -17.18 3.06
CA GLN A 193 -17.04 -17.61 3.02
C GLN A 193 -17.78 -17.02 1.84
N ASN A 194 -17.28 -16.00 1.13
CA ASN A 194 -18.01 -15.41 0.00
C ASN A 194 -17.09 -14.78 -1.07
N TYR A 195 -16.05 -15.47 -1.53
CA TYR A 195 -15.27 -15.03 -2.71
C TYR A 195 -15.24 -16.08 -3.82
N ILE A 196 -16.36 -16.77 -4.00
CA ILE A 196 -16.77 -17.33 -5.29
C ILE A 196 -18.19 -16.81 -5.51
N GLU A 197 -18.30 -15.73 -6.27
CA GLU A 197 -19.40 -15.56 -7.21
C GLU A 197 -18.79 -15.66 -8.61
#